data_AF-A0A8T4SJW4-F1
#
_entry.id   AF-A0A8T4SJW4-F1
#
_cell.length_a   1.000
_cell.length_b   1.000
_cell.length_c   1.000
_cell.angle_alpha   90.00
_cell.angle_beta   90.00
_cell.angle_gamma   90.00
#
_symmetry.space_group_name_H-M   'P 1'
#
loop_
_entity.id
_entity.type
_entity.pdbx_description
1 polymer ?
#
loop_
_entity_poly.entity_id
_entity_poly.type
_entity_poly.pdbx_seq_one_letter_code
_entity_poly.pdbx_strand_id
1 'polypeptide(L)'
;MFDKSLPKILADNCFGRIPANKKVWALDVPITKMSLSKLDWQFDIPFWKHGKKKYAITPNQVLNNKRKYLYQYNRIKNSNLKFPIDIAKNEKGRWEILDGLHRLVK
;
A
#
# COMPACT_ATOMS: atom_id res chain seq x y z
N MET A 1 -0.27 21.12 4.64
CA MET A 1 0.04 20.84 6.05
C MET A 1 -0.12 19.35 6.29
N PHE A 2 0.91 18.67 6.76
CA PHE A 2 0.84 17.26 7.14
C PHE A 2 -0.08 17.10 8.36
N ASP A 3 -1.02 16.17 8.30
CA ASP A 3 -1.91 15.82 9.40
C ASP A 3 -1.07 15.23 10.55
N LYS A 4 -1.05 15.90 11.71
CA LYS A 4 -0.28 15.50 12.91
C LYS A 4 -0.71 14.12 13.47
N SER A 5 -1.79 13.51 12.96
CA SER A 5 -2.23 12.16 13.33
C SER A 5 -1.55 11.02 12.55
N LEU A 6 -0.75 11.34 11.52
CA LEU A 6 -0.03 10.33 10.73
C LEU A 6 1.20 9.81 11.49
N PRO A 7 1.38 8.48 11.59
CA PRO A 7 2.63 7.90 12.08
C PRO A 7 3.86 8.49 11.37
N LYS A 8 4.91 8.82 12.13
CA LYS A 8 6.16 9.40 11.62
C LYS A 8 6.73 8.60 10.45
N ILE A 9 6.65 7.28 10.51
CA ILE A 9 7.12 6.40 9.43
C ILE A 9 6.41 6.66 8.09
N LEU A 10 5.12 7.04 8.08
CA LEU A 10 4.41 7.40 6.86
C LEU A 10 4.86 8.77 6.35
N ALA A 11 4.92 9.78 7.22
CA ALA A 11 5.39 11.12 6.85
C ALA A 11 6.83 11.10 6.31
N ASP A 12 7.68 10.27 6.91
CA ASP A 12 9.08 10.12 6.53
C ASP A 12 9.27 9.28 5.27
N ASN A 13 8.26 8.56 4.79
CA ASN A 13 8.50 7.58 3.72
C ASN A 13 7.54 7.60 2.54
N CYS A 14 6.36 8.18 2.72
CA CYS A 14 5.25 8.03 1.80
C CYS A 14 4.89 9.36 1.12
N PHE A 15 3.97 9.33 0.16
CA PHE A 15 3.40 10.52 -0.45
C PHE A 15 2.84 11.47 0.62
N GLY A 16 3.20 12.76 0.55
CA GLY A 16 2.55 13.78 1.37
C GLY A 16 1.07 13.98 1.02
N ARG A 17 0.69 13.64 -0.22
CA ARG A 17 -0.69 13.65 -0.70
C ARG A 17 -0.90 12.55 -1.75
N ILE A 18 -1.91 11.70 -1.54
CA ILE A 18 -2.26 10.63 -2.48
C ILE A 18 -3.41 11.12 -3.38
N PRO A 19 -3.32 10.96 -4.72
CA PRO A 19 -4.43 11.25 -5.63
C PRO A 19 -5.62 10.33 -5.38
N ALA A 20 -6.83 10.79 -5.70
CA ALA A 20 -8.01 9.93 -5.64
C ALA A 20 -7.91 8.79 -6.66
N ASN A 21 -8.16 7.55 -6.24
CA ASN A 21 -8.00 6.36 -7.10
C ASN A 21 -8.72 6.47 -8.45
N LYS A 22 -9.95 7.02 -8.47
CA LYS A 22 -10.71 7.22 -9.72
C LYS A 22 -9.97 8.07 -10.75
N LYS A 23 -9.16 9.03 -10.30
CA LYS A 23 -8.33 9.86 -11.19
C LYS A 23 -7.12 9.08 -11.72
N VAL A 24 -6.53 8.22 -10.89
CA VAL A 24 -5.42 7.35 -11.29
C VAL A 24 -5.88 6.32 -12.32
N TRP A 25 -7.02 5.68 -12.08
CA TRP A 25 -7.58 4.65 -12.97
C TRP A 25 -8.06 5.18 -14.33
N ALA A 26 -8.28 6.49 -14.45
CA ALA A 26 -8.66 7.13 -15.71
C ALA A 26 -7.46 7.49 -16.59
N LEU A 27 -6.23 7.32 -16.09
CA LEU A 27 -5.02 7.59 -16.85
C LEU A 27 -4.77 6.45 -17.86
N ASP A 28 -4.46 6.83 -19.10
CA ASP A 28 -3.94 5.92 -20.11
C ASP A 28 -2.41 5.88 -19.98
N VAL A 29 -1.92 4.93 -19.18
CA VAL A 29 -0.49 4.76 -18.85
C VAL A 29 -0.05 3.33 -19.11
N PRO A 30 1.24 3.12 -19.49
CA PRO A 30 1.71 1.80 -19.86
C PRO A 30 1.74 0.83 -18.67
N ILE A 31 1.29 -0.41 -18.91
CA ILE A 31 1.46 -1.52 -17.97
C ILE A 31 2.81 -2.17 -18.25
N THR A 32 3.65 -2.27 -17.24
CA THR A 32 4.99 -2.87 -17.35
C THR A 32 5.25 -3.89 -16.23
N LYS A 33 6.21 -4.78 -16.45
CA LYS A 33 6.70 -5.69 -15.41
C LYS A 33 7.77 -5.00 -14.57
N MET A 34 7.74 -5.25 -13.27
CA MET A 34 8.70 -4.69 -12.31
C MET A 34 9.09 -5.76 -11.28
N SER A 35 10.34 -5.73 -10.81
CA SER A 35 10.77 -6.54 -9.66
C SER A 35 10.02 -6.12 -8.39
N LEU A 36 9.51 -7.11 -7.64
CA LEU A 36 8.87 -6.88 -6.35
C LEU A 36 9.79 -6.15 -5.35
N SER A 37 11.10 -6.38 -5.44
CA SER A 37 12.10 -5.74 -4.57
C SER A 37 12.18 -4.21 -4.69
N LYS A 38 11.53 -3.61 -5.70
CA LYS A 38 11.40 -2.14 -5.78
C LYS A 38 10.29 -1.60 -4.88
N LEU A 39 9.40 -2.47 -4.39
CA LEU A 39 8.17 -2.11 -3.68
C LEU A 39 8.05 -2.76 -2.30
N ASP A 40 8.86 -3.78 -1.99
CA ASP A 40 8.79 -4.57 -0.75
C ASP A 40 9.07 -3.75 0.52
N TRP A 41 9.80 -2.64 0.45
CA TRP A 41 9.99 -1.69 1.55
C TRP A 41 8.66 -1.22 2.17
N GLN A 42 7.58 -1.24 1.39
CA GLN A 42 6.24 -0.89 1.82
C GLN A 42 5.60 -1.92 2.75
N PHE A 43 6.16 -3.13 2.84
CA PHE A 43 5.62 -4.22 3.66
C PHE A 43 5.85 -4.00 5.15
N ASP A 44 6.73 -3.06 5.50
CA ASP A 44 6.99 -2.59 6.87
C ASP A 44 6.26 -1.29 7.20
N ILE A 45 5.47 -0.75 6.26
CA ILE A 45 4.69 0.47 6.48
C ILE A 45 3.29 0.10 6.96
N PRO A 46 2.77 0.74 8.03
CA PRO A 46 1.48 0.37 8.58
C PRO A 46 0.36 1.03 7.78
N PHE A 47 0.12 0.60 6.54
CA PHE A 47 -0.95 1.16 5.72
C PHE A 47 -2.35 0.74 6.16
N TRP A 48 -2.45 -0.41 6.83
CA TRP A 48 -3.74 -1.03 7.09
C TRP A 48 -4.29 -0.67 8.46
N LYS A 49 -5.60 -0.46 8.50
CA LYS A 49 -6.34 -0.28 9.76
C LYS A 49 -6.45 -1.59 10.53
N HIS A 50 -6.55 -1.48 11.85
CA HIS A 50 -6.94 -2.56 12.76
C HIS A 50 -7.92 -2.00 13.79
N GLY A 51 -9.14 -2.56 13.82
CA GLY A 51 -10.25 -1.99 14.57
C GLY A 51 -10.55 -0.54 14.13
N LYS A 52 -10.61 0.38 15.10
CA LYS A 52 -10.82 1.82 14.85
C LYS A 52 -9.53 2.58 14.47
N LYS A 53 -8.35 1.98 14.67
CA LYS A 53 -7.06 2.65 14.43
C LYS A 53 -6.69 2.54 12.96
N LYS A 54 -6.63 3.69 12.27
CA LYS A 54 -5.99 3.80 10.95
C LYS A 54 -4.48 3.67 11.09
N TYR A 55 -3.83 3.23 10.03
CA TYR A 55 -2.38 3.08 9.97
C TYR A 55 -1.77 2.27 11.12
N ALA A 56 -2.34 1.09 11.39
CA ALA A 56 -2.07 0.32 12.60
C ALA A 56 -1.19 -0.90 12.39
N ILE A 57 -1.30 -1.55 11.22
CA ILE A 57 -0.65 -2.83 10.95
C ILE A 57 -0.01 -2.86 9.56
N THR A 58 1.13 -3.54 9.47
CA THR A 58 1.91 -3.68 8.25
C THR A 58 1.56 -4.96 7.48
N PRO A 59 1.82 -5.03 6.17
CA PRO A 59 1.75 -6.28 5.44
C PRO A 59 2.51 -7.45 6.06
N ASN A 60 3.76 -7.22 6.49
CA ASN A 60 4.58 -8.25 7.13
C ASN A 60 3.95 -8.77 8.43
N GLN A 61 3.35 -7.89 9.25
CA GLN A 61 2.62 -8.33 10.45
C GLN A 61 1.44 -9.24 10.13
N VAL A 62 0.69 -8.96 9.05
CA VAL A 62 -0.43 -9.80 8.61
C VAL A 62 0.04 -11.13 8.07
N LEU A 63 1.09 -11.15 7.26
CA LEU A 63 1.66 -12.38 6.70
C LEU A 63 2.21 -13.31 7.80
N ASN A 64 2.85 -12.74 8.82
CA ASN A 64 3.41 -13.49 9.95
C ASN A 64 2.35 -13.95 10.95
N ASN A 65 1.19 -13.29 11.03
CA ASN A 65 0.13 -13.60 12.00
C ASN A 65 -1.27 -13.62 11.36
N LYS A 66 -1.44 -14.48 10.35
CA LYS A 66 -2.66 -14.56 9.51
C LYS A 66 -3.96 -14.71 10.31
N ARG A 67 -3.95 -15.53 11.38
CA ARG A 67 -5.13 -15.74 12.25
C ARG A 67 -5.50 -14.49 13.05
N LYS A 68 -4.50 -13.77 13.58
CA LYS A 68 -4.71 -12.53 14.35
C LYS A 68 -5.26 -11.40 13.48
N TYR A 69 -4.82 -11.34 12.23
CA TYR A 69 -5.18 -10.28 11.28
C TYR A 69 -6.09 -10.79 10.15
N LEU A 70 -7.03 -11.67 10.47
CA LEU A 70 -7.86 -12.40 9.52
C LEU A 70 -8.60 -11.49 8.52
N TYR A 71 -9.08 -10.33 8.97
CA TYR A 71 -9.75 -9.36 8.10
C TYR A 71 -8.84 -8.91 6.94
N GLN A 72 -7.61 -8.47 7.22
CA GLN A 72 -6.69 -8.04 6.17
C GLN A 72 -6.17 -9.24 5.37
N TYR A 73 -5.90 -10.37 6.03
CA TYR A 73 -5.45 -11.58 5.35
C TYR A 73 -6.48 -12.09 4.34
N ASN A 74 -7.77 -12.07 4.67
CA ASN A 74 -8.83 -12.42 3.72
C ASN A 74 -8.89 -11.45 2.53
N ARG A 75 -8.64 -10.16 2.74
CA ARG A 75 -8.53 -9.19 1.63
C ARG A 75 -7.34 -9.46 0.72
N ILE A 76 -6.20 -9.88 1.27
CA ILE A 76 -5.05 -10.36 0.48
C ILE A 76 -5.47 -11.59 -0.32
N LYS A 77 -5.99 -12.63 0.34
CA LYS A 77 -6.36 -13.90 -0.30
C LYS A 77 -7.36 -13.70 -1.44
N ASN A 78 -8.36 -12.85 -1.24
CA ASN A 78 -9.44 -12.58 -2.18
C ASN A 78 -9.12 -11.45 -3.19
N SER A 79 -7.88 -10.93 -3.20
CA SER A 79 -7.51 -9.91 -4.17
C SER A 79 -7.47 -10.49 -5.59
N ASN A 80 -8.02 -9.74 -6.55
CA ASN A 80 -8.07 -10.10 -7.96
C ASN A 80 -6.80 -9.64 -8.68
N LEU A 81 -5.98 -10.60 -9.12
CA LEU A 81 -4.70 -10.34 -9.79
C LEU A 81 -4.82 -9.99 -11.27
N LYS A 82 -6.03 -9.94 -11.83
CA LYS A 82 -6.25 -9.50 -13.22
C LYS A 82 -5.93 -8.01 -13.44
N PHE A 83 -5.94 -7.21 -12.37
CA PHE A 83 -5.66 -5.78 -12.44
C PHE A 83 -4.21 -5.48 -12.01
N PRO A 84 -3.53 -4.54 -12.69
CA PRO A 84 -2.19 -4.13 -12.31
C PRO A 84 -2.16 -3.44 -10.94
N ILE A 85 -0.94 -3.13 -10.50
CA ILE A 85 -0.68 -2.36 -9.28
C ILE A 85 -0.32 -0.94 -9.73
N ASP A 86 -1.04 0.03 -9.20
CA ASP A 86 -0.81 1.44 -9.53
C ASP A 86 0.30 1.97 -8.63
N ILE A 87 1.36 2.50 -9.23
CA ILE A 87 2.52 3.03 -8.52
C ILE A 87 2.96 4.37 -9.11
N ALA A 88 3.60 5.20 -8.31
CA ALA A 88 4.29 6.40 -8.76
C ALA A 88 5.54 6.64 -7.92
N LYS A 89 6.44 7.51 -8.39
CA LYS A 89 7.55 7.97 -7.57
C LYS A 89 7.06 9.01 -6.57
N ASN A 90 7.40 8.83 -5.30
CA ASN A 90 7.15 9.83 -4.28
C ASN A 90 8.21 10.93 -4.26
N GLU A 91 8.06 11.90 -3.36
CA GLU A 91 8.96 13.05 -3.20
C GLU A 91 10.42 12.65 -2.92
N LYS A 92 10.64 11.39 -2.50
CA LYS A 92 11.97 10.81 -2.24
C LYS A 92 12.49 9.96 -3.40
N GLY A 93 11.81 9.96 -4.55
CA GLY A 93 12.18 9.21 -5.74
C GLY A 93 11.95 7.70 -5.66
N ARG A 94 11.32 7.19 -4.59
CA ARG A 94 11.00 5.76 -4.43
C ARG A 94 9.68 5.42 -5.09
N TRP A 95 9.59 4.23 -5.67
CA TRP A 95 8.32 3.68 -6.14
C TRP A 95 7.43 3.36 -4.94
N GLU A 96 6.25 3.95 -4.93
CA GLU A 96 5.25 3.82 -3.87
C GLU A 96 3.89 3.49 -4.49
N ILE A 97 3.12 2.70 -3.75
CA ILE A 97 1.81 2.23 -4.15
C ILE A 97 0.76 3.33 -4.04
N LEU A 98 -0.03 3.47 -5.11
CA LEU A 98 -1.22 4.30 -5.14
C LEU A 98 -2.47 3.44 -4.90
N ASP A 99 -2.52 2.25 -5.53
CA ASP A 99 -3.58 1.26 -5.33
C ASP A 99 -3.04 -0.16 -5.51
N GLY A 100 -3.67 -1.12 -4.83
CA GLY A 100 -3.39 -2.54 -5.04
C GLY A 100 -2.47 -3.18 -4.02
N LEU A 101 -2.30 -2.59 -2.83
CA LEU A 101 -1.44 -3.17 -1.78
C LEU A 101 -1.83 -4.62 -1.40
N HIS A 102 -3.13 -4.95 -1.37
CA HIS A 102 -3.58 -6.33 -1.15
C HIS A 102 -3.25 -7.28 -2.33
N ARG A 103 -3.07 -6.76 -3.55
CA ARG A 103 -2.61 -7.53 -4.73
C ARG A 103 -1.11 -7.74 -4.68
N LEU A 104 -0.36 -6.68 -4.32
CA LEU A 104 1.11 -6.72 -4.19
C LEU A 104 1.58 -7.75 -3.16
N VAL A 105 0.83 -7.93 -2.07
CA VAL A 105 1.20 -8.81 -0.95
C VAL A 105 0.82 -10.29 -1.19
N LYS A 106 -0.01 -10.57 -2.19
CA LYS A 106 -0.46 -11.94 -2.52
C LYS A 106 0.56 -12.66 -3.38
#